data_AF-A0A955WWW2-F1
#
_entry.id   AF-A0A955WWW2-F1
#
_cell.length_a   1.000
_cell.length_b   1.000
_cell.length_c   1.000
_cell.angle_alpha   90.00
_cell.angle_beta   90.00
_cell.angle_gamma   90.00
#
_symmetry.space_group_name_H-M   'P 1'
#
loop_
_entity.id
_entity.type
_entity.pdbx_description
1 polymer ?
#
loop_
_entity_poly.entity_id
_entity_poly.type
_entity_poly.pdbx_seq_one_letter_code
_entity_poly.pdbx_strand_id
1 'polypeptide(L)'
;ADSVGLGKTITALGTAWSLRRAHAITDFGVLAPRKLHEQWAADAEAIGLDPNSFSRLNRHVIERKPLEDAGLEAMLGRYQLLLVDEAHETLRNRRNKLWEHLNHWLRGDPDRMVLLISATPWNNSREDIYNYLAPAWVERTDLIRRYPGLGTPAIARTLHLYDPIDSSHARDFGELDQTTYNQLFGAVFVQRTRHQIARIYGSDAFPTRRVHADATPAQPEHAAFFQQLARTLGQVQIAYREPFSALLRALNPDEATGQSNLHRSFVLQLYKRAESSLFALAVSLAGVERRLREFRRALEVVRDHSDPVAALRDWLREVYLRTDQITDAMEQGDDDDALLQVQHSRAEDNRRANVEAALRDLEPEAARAAVGRLIDLDV
;
A
#
# COMPACT_ATOMS: atom_id res chain seq x y z
N ALA A 1 -0.32 -8.71 17.12
CA ALA A 1 0.24 -7.37 16.89
C ALA A 1 1.38 -7.03 17.86
N ASP A 2 2.35 -7.94 18.01
CA ASP A 2 3.45 -7.75 18.97
C ASP A 2 4.53 -6.81 18.40
N SER A 3 5.24 -6.12 19.30
CA SER A 3 6.40 -5.31 18.92
C SER A 3 7.42 -6.12 18.09
N VAL A 4 8.22 -5.42 17.28
CA VAL A 4 9.27 -6.04 16.47
C VAL A 4 10.26 -6.81 17.38
N GLY A 5 10.63 -8.02 16.96
CA GLY A 5 11.58 -8.87 17.68
C GLY A 5 11.00 -9.68 18.84
N LEU A 6 9.67 -9.78 18.97
CA LEU A 6 9.01 -10.60 20.00
C LEU A 6 8.60 -12.01 19.52
N GLY A 7 9.08 -12.46 18.37
CA GLY A 7 8.80 -13.81 17.86
C GLY A 7 7.37 -13.99 17.31
N LYS A 8 6.87 -13.01 16.54
CA LYS A 8 5.55 -13.09 15.89
C LYS A 8 5.43 -14.32 14.98
N THR A 9 6.43 -14.56 14.13
CA THR A 9 6.48 -15.73 13.24
C THR A 9 6.42 -17.04 14.03
N ILE A 10 7.25 -17.16 15.07
CA ILE A 10 7.29 -18.33 15.97
C ILE A 10 5.92 -18.56 16.62
N THR A 11 5.30 -17.49 17.13
CA THR A 11 3.97 -17.58 17.74
C THR A 11 2.94 -18.05 16.72
N ALA A 12 2.94 -17.48 15.51
CA ALA A 12 2.00 -17.85 14.46
C ALA A 12 2.17 -19.30 13.97
N LEU A 13 3.40 -19.75 13.76
CA LEU A 13 3.72 -21.13 13.41
C LEU A 13 3.30 -22.10 14.53
N GLY A 14 3.58 -21.75 15.79
CA GLY A 14 3.14 -22.53 16.94
C GLY A 14 1.63 -22.64 17.06
N THR A 15 0.90 -21.54 16.78
CA THR A 15 -0.57 -21.54 16.72
C THR A 15 -1.08 -22.47 15.61
N ALA A 16 -0.56 -22.35 14.39
CA ALA A 16 -0.97 -23.19 13.27
C ALA A 16 -0.71 -24.68 13.55
N TRP A 17 0.47 -24.99 14.08
CA TRP A 17 0.82 -26.36 14.48
C TRP A 17 -0.09 -26.91 15.58
N SER A 18 -0.42 -26.10 16.58
CA SER A 18 -1.36 -26.48 17.66
C SER A 18 -2.75 -26.79 17.10
N LEU A 19 -3.27 -25.93 16.21
CA LEU A 19 -4.56 -26.15 15.54
C LEU A 19 -4.56 -27.45 14.70
N ARG A 20 -3.46 -27.72 13.99
CA ARG A 20 -3.31 -28.96 13.22
C ARG A 20 -3.29 -30.20 14.12
N ARG A 21 -2.60 -30.14 15.28
CA ARG A 21 -2.60 -31.23 16.28
C ARG A 21 -3.95 -31.44 16.95
N ALA A 22 -4.73 -30.37 17.10
CA ALA A 22 -6.10 -30.43 17.58
C ALA A 22 -7.11 -30.88 16.51
N HIS A 23 -6.64 -31.22 15.30
CA HIS A 23 -7.46 -31.57 14.14
C HIS A 23 -8.45 -30.47 13.71
N ALA A 24 -8.22 -29.22 14.10
CA ALA A 24 -9.03 -28.08 13.70
C ALA A 24 -8.74 -27.62 12.26
N ILE A 25 -7.54 -27.92 11.75
CA ILE A 25 -7.14 -27.67 10.36
C ILE A 25 -6.32 -28.86 9.84
N THR A 26 -6.32 -29.06 8.53
CA THR A 26 -5.48 -30.10 7.89
C THR A 26 -4.19 -29.52 7.29
N ASP A 27 -4.30 -28.35 6.66
CA ASP A 27 -3.18 -27.65 6.02
C ASP A 27 -3.29 -26.13 6.20
N PHE A 28 -2.15 -25.44 6.13
CA PHE A 28 -2.07 -23.99 6.23
C PHE A 28 -1.05 -23.36 5.27
N GLY A 29 -1.34 -22.14 4.85
CA GLY A 29 -0.49 -21.33 3.99
C GLY A 29 -0.01 -20.06 4.69
N VAL A 30 1.16 -19.57 4.29
CA VAL A 30 1.73 -18.28 4.73
C VAL A 30 1.75 -17.34 3.54
N LEU A 31 0.98 -16.26 3.63
CA LEU A 31 1.00 -15.14 2.71
C LEU A 31 2.01 -14.11 3.20
N ALA A 32 3.15 -14.02 2.52
CA ALA A 32 4.22 -13.11 2.89
C ALA A 32 4.93 -12.55 1.65
N PRO A 33 5.58 -11.37 1.74
CA PRO A 33 6.54 -10.92 0.75
C PRO A 33 7.57 -11.99 0.43
N ARG A 34 7.96 -12.14 -0.85
CA ARG A 34 8.97 -13.14 -1.27
C ARG A 34 10.26 -13.06 -0.46
N LYS A 35 10.69 -11.86 -0.08
CA LYS A 35 11.89 -11.58 0.73
C LYS A 35 11.86 -12.22 2.13
N LEU A 36 10.68 -12.52 2.67
CA LEU A 36 10.52 -13.11 4.01
C LEU A 36 10.39 -14.64 3.99
N HIS A 37 10.30 -15.27 2.82
CA HIS A 37 10.07 -16.72 2.72
C HIS A 37 11.18 -17.54 3.39
N GLU A 38 12.43 -17.15 3.21
CA GLU A 38 13.57 -17.82 3.85
C GLU A 38 13.57 -17.62 5.37
N GLN A 39 13.18 -16.43 5.83
CA GLN A 39 13.02 -16.17 7.26
C GLN A 39 11.95 -17.06 7.88
N TRP A 40 10.79 -17.22 7.22
CA TRP A 40 9.73 -18.12 7.69
C TRP A 40 10.16 -19.59 7.74
N ALA A 41 10.98 -20.03 6.77
CA ALA A 41 11.56 -21.37 6.79
C ALA A 41 12.53 -21.55 7.96
N ALA A 42 13.45 -20.59 8.16
CA ALA A 42 14.40 -20.62 9.27
C ALA A 42 13.70 -20.56 10.65
N ASP A 43 12.66 -19.73 10.80
CA ASP A 43 11.86 -19.63 12.02
C ASP A 43 11.13 -20.95 12.32
N ALA A 44 10.72 -21.71 11.29
CA ALA A 44 10.13 -23.03 11.46
C ALA A 44 11.15 -24.08 11.93
N GLU A 45 12.33 -24.12 11.32
CA GLU A 45 13.42 -25.01 11.75
C GLU A 45 13.82 -24.73 13.20
N ALA A 46 13.91 -23.45 13.58
CA ALA A 46 14.28 -23.02 14.92
C ALA A 46 13.34 -23.55 16.02
N ILE A 47 12.10 -23.88 15.67
CA ILE A 47 11.12 -24.47 16.59
C ILE A 47 10.84 -25.95 16.32
N GLY A 48 11.67 -26.60 15.49
CA GLY A 48 11.58 -28.03 15.18
C GLY A 48 10.44 -28.42 14.23
N LEU A 49 9.89 -27.46 13.47
CA LEU A 49 8.95 -27.75 12.39
C LEU A 49 9.70 -27.95 11.07
N ASP A 50 9.26 -28.92 10.27
CA ASP A 50 9.73 -29.09 8.90
C ASP A 50 9.34 -27.84 8.07
N PRO A 51 10.30 -27.12 7.47
CA PRO A 51 10.01 -25.96 6.62
C PRO A 51 9.10 -26.27 5.45
N ASN A 52 9.01 -27.52 5.02
CA ASN A 52 8.15 -27.94 3.91
C ASN A 52 6.74 -28.35 4.39
N SER A 53 6.47 -28.32 5.69
CA SER A 53 5.17 -28.70 6.25
C SER A 53 4.06 -27.68 6.02
N PHE A 54 4.39 -26.54 5.41
CA PHE A 54 3.48 -25.45 5.08
C PHE A 54 3.93 -24.75 3.80
N SER A 55 2.99 -24.08 3.13
CA SER A 55 3.29 -23.39 1.88
C SER A 55 3.58 -21.92 2.12
N ARG A 56 4.67 -21.41 1.53
CA ARG A 56 4.99 -19.99 1.50
C ARG A 56 4.53 -19.41 0.17
N LEU A 57 3.51 -18.57 0.22
CA LEU A 57 2.85 -17.97 -0.92
C LEU A 57 3.31 -16.52 -1.04
N ASN A 58 3.67 -16.10 -2.26
CA ASN A 58 4.02 -14.72 -2.51
C ASN A 58 2.75 -13.88 -2.60
N ARG A 59 2.47 -13.07 -1.59
CA ARG A 59 1.26 -12.23 -1.55
C ARG A 59 1.12 -11.33 -2.78
N HIS A 60 2.22 -10.80 -3.32
CA HIS A 60 2.20 -9.91 -4.49
C HIS A 60 1.78 -10.62 -5.78
N VAL A 61 1.96 -11.94 -5.86
CA VAL A 61 1.44 -12.74 -6.98
C VAL A 61 -0.07 -12.88 -6.86
N ILE A 62 -0.55 -13.09 -5.63
CA ILE A 62 -1.98 -13.21 -5.35
C ILE A 62 -2.70 -11.89 -5.56
N GLU A 63 -2.14 -10.78 -5.07
CA GLU A 63 -2.66 -9.41 -5.27
C GLU A 63 -2.87 -9.04 -6.74
N ARG A 64 -2.05 -9.59 -7.66
CA ARG A 64 -2.14 -9.25 -9.09
C ARG A 64 -3.17 -10.06 -9.86
N LYS A 65 -3.68 -11.14 -9.28
CA LYS A 65 -4.68 -11.98 -9.96
C LYS A 65 -6.05 -11.33 -9.97
N PRO A 66 -6.85 -11.54 -11.03
CA PRO A 66 -8.29 -11.29 -10.98
C PRO A 66 -8.96 -12.19 -9.94
N LEU A 67 -10.06 -11.72 -9.34
CA LEU A 67 -10.80 -12.48 -8.32
C LEU A 67 -11.36 -13.79 -8.89
N GLU A 68 -11.80 -13.79 -10.15
CA GLU A 68 -12.39 -14.94 -10.85
C GLU A 68 -11.34 -15.90 -11.45
N ASP A 69 -10.04 -15.66 -11.21
CA ASP A 69 -8.95 -16.51 -11.70
C ASP A 69 -9.04 -17.90 -11.04
N ALA A 70 -9.35 -18.94 -11.83
CA ALA A 70 -9.42 -20.32 -11.33
C ALA A 70 -8.12 -20.80 -10.67
N GLY A 71 -6.97 -20.21 -11.03
CA GLY A 71 -5.70 -20.45 -10.39
C GLY A 71 -5.59 -19.86 -8.98
N LEU A 72 -6.36 -18.82 -8.64
CA LEU A 72 -6.45 -18.29 -7.27
C LEU A 72 -7.10 -19.31 -6.33
N GLU A 73 -8.24 -19.89 -6.72
CA GLU A 73 -8.90 -20.93 -5.92
C GLU A 73 -8.03 -22.18 -5.83
N ALA A 74 -7.35 -22.58 -6.92
CA ALA A 74 -6.40 -23.69 -6.85
C ALA A 74 -5.23 -23.42 -5.89
N MET A 75 -4.77 -22.16 -5.80
CA MET A 75 -3.69 -21.78 -4.89
C MET A 75 -4.13 -21.75 -3.42
N LEU A 76 -5.30 -21.19 -3.11
CA LEU A 76 -5.75 -20.93 -1.74
C LEU A 76 -6.72 -21.97 -1.18
N GLY A 77 -7.50 -22.62 -2.04
CA GLY A 77 -8.68 -23.41 -1.67
C GLY A 77 -8.38 -24.64 -0.82
N ARG A 78 -7.14 -25.14 -0.87
CA ARG A 78 -6.70 -26.30 -0.05
C ARG A 78 -6.42 -25.99 1.41
N TYR A 79 -6.24 -24.73 1.78
CA TYR A 79 -5.91 -24.36 3.15
C TYR A 79 -7.19 -24.10 3.95
N GLN A 80 -7.14 -24.41 5.24
CA GLN A 80 -8.17 -23.99 6.20
C GLN A 80 -7.67 -22.83 7.06
N LEU A 81 -6.36 -22.56 7.05
CA LEU A 81 -5.75 -21.42 7.72
C LEU A 81 -4.78 -20.70 6.80
N LEU A 82 -4.93 -19.37 6.69
CA LEU A 82 -3.94 -18.49 6.08
C LEU A 82 -3.31 -17.58 7.13
N LEU A 83 -1.99 -17.65 7.25
CA LEU A 83 -1.19 -16.72 8.02
C LEU A 83 -0.82 -15.54 7.11
N VAL A 84 -1.25 -14.32 7.44
CA VAL A 84 -0.97 -13.13 6.62
C VAL A 84 0.07 -12.28 7.33
N ASP A 85 1.29 -12.28 6.79
CA ASP A 85 2.39 -11.46 7.29
C ASP A 85 2.33 -10.04 6.73
N GLU A 86 2.79 -9.10 7.54
CA GLU A 86 2.65 -7.66 7.29
C GLU A 86 1.24 -7.27 6.84
N ALA A 87 0.21 -7.79 7.54
CA ALA A 87 -1.20 -7.58 7.21
C ALA A 87 -1.59 -6.08 7.15
N HIS A 88 -0.80 -5.22 7.79
CA HIS A 88 -0.98 -3.78 7.77
C HIS A 88 -0.73 -3.13 6.40
N GLU A 89 0.04 -3.78 5.52
CA GLU A 89 0.36 -3.31 4.17
C GLU A 89 -0.70 -3.74 3.15
N THR A 90 -1.78 -4.43 3.55
CA THR A 90 -2.76 -4.94 2.56
C THR A 90 -4.20 -4.92 3.08
N LEU A 91 -4.43 -5.33 4.33
CA LEU A 91 -5.81 -5.57 4.81
C LEU A 91 -6.46 -4.37 5.48
N ARG A 92 -5.75 -3.23 5.58
CA ARG A 92 -6.36 -1.96 6.00
C ARG A 92 -7.24 -1.35 4.93
N ASN A 93 -6.96 -1.62 3.66
CA ASN A 93 -7.69 -1.05 2.54
C ASN A 93 -8.59 -2.12 1.91
N ARG A 94 -9.91 -1.91 1.96
CA ARG A 94 -10.90 -2.84 1.38
C ARG A 94 -10.81 -2.96 -0.14
N ARG A 95 -10.22 -1.96 -0.81
CA ARG A 95 -9.96 -1.98 -2.27
C ARG A 95 -8.70 -2.76 -2.63
N ASN A 96 -7.90 -3.17 -1.64
CA ASN A 96 -6.75 -4.01 -1.91
C ASN A 96 -7.25 -5.39 -2.37
N LYS A 97 -6.75 -5.86 -3.51
CA LYS A 97 -7.16 -7.15 -4.08
C LYS A 97 -6.92 -8.32 -3.13
N LEU A 98 -5.88 -8.29 -2.29
CA LEU A 98 -5.68 -9.33 -1.30
C LEU A 98 -6.81 -9.35 -0.26
N TRP A 99 -7.31 -8.17 0.14
CA TRP A 99 -8.46 -8.08 1.02
C TRP A 99 -9.69 -8.71 0.36
N GLU A 100 -9.96 -8.39 -0.91
CA GLU A 100 -11.08 -8.95 -1.68
C GLU A 100 -10.96 -10.48 -1.83
N HIS A 101 -9.75 -10.97 -2.16
CA HIS A 101 -9.45 -12.39 -2.28
C HIS A 101 -9.66 -13.14 -0.97
N LEU A 102 -9.18 -12.60 0.15
CA LEU A 102 -9.36 -13.21 1.47
C LEU A 102 -10.81 -13.17 1.92
N ASN A 103 -11.54 -12.08 1.66
CA ASN A 103 -12.97 -11.99 1.95
C ASN A 103 -13.78 -13.01 1.12
N HIS A 104 -13.48 -13.16 -0.17
CA HIS A 104 -14.10 -14.19 -1.00
C HIS A 104 -13.75 -15.60 -0.51
N TRP A 105 -12.48 -15.87 -0.25
CA TRP A 105 -12.00 -17.16 0.25
C TRP A 105 -12.64 -17.54 1.60
N LEU A 106 -12.71 -16.61 2.56
CA LEU A 106 -13.37 -16.81 3.86
C LEU A 106 -14.87 -17.08 3.72
N ARG A 107 -15.54 -16.45 2.76
CA ARG A 107 -16.98 -16.68 2.50
C ARG A 107 -17.26 -18.02 1.83
N GLY A 108 -16.27 -18.59 1.14
CA GLY A 108 -16.42 -19.87 0.44
C GLY A 108 -16.56 -21.08 1.38
N ASP A 109 -16.08 -20.99 2.62
CA ASP A 109 -16.16 -22.07 3.60
C ASP A 109 -16.09 -21.49 5.03
N PRO A 110 -17.11 -21.75 5.87
CA PRO A 110 -17.15 -21.21 7.23
C PRO A 110 -15.97 -21.67 8.08
N ASP A 111 -15.38 -22.85 7.87
CA ASP A 111 -14.31 -23.34 8.73
C ASP A 111 -12.94 -22.71 8.42
N ARG A 112 -12.85 -21.92 7.34
CA ARG A 112 -11.65 -21.17 6.99
C ARG A 112 -11.35 -20.08 8.02
N MET A 113 -10.07 -19.93 8.32
CA MET A 113 -9.54 -18.99 9.29
C MET A 113 -8.40 -18.16 8.70
N VAL A 114 -8.27 -16.92 9.18
CA VAL A 114 -7.12 -16.07 8.89
C VAL A 114 -6.46 -15.65 10.20
N LEU A 115 -5.14 -15.74 10.27
CA LEU A 115 -4.34 -15.18 11.35
C LEU A 115 -3.51 -14.01 10.81
N LEU A 116 -3.85 -12.80 11.27
CA LEU A 116 -3.19 -11.57 10.84
C LEU A 116 -1.98 -11.25 11.71
N ILE A 117 -0.85 -11.02 11.05
CA ILE A 117 0.43 -10.77 11.69
C ILE A 117 0.90 -9.39 11.26
N SER A 118 1.13 -8.52 12.24
CA SER A 118 1.70 -7.19 12.01
C SER A 118 2.41 -6.71 13.27
N ALA A 119 3.45 -5.89 13.11
CA ALA A 119 4.05 -5.15 14.21
C ALA A 119 3.27 -3.87 14.56
N THR A 120 2.59 -3.29 13.57
CA THR A 120 1.88 -2.02 13.62
C THR A 120 0.42 -2.28 13.25
N PRO A 121 -0.45 -2.62 14.22
CA PRO A 121 -1.84 -2.94 13.89
C PRO A 121 -2.54 -1.75 13.25
N TRP A 122 -2.27 -0.52 13.70
CA TRP A 122 -2.88 0.72 13.18
C TRP A 122 -1.79 1.79 12.95
N ASN A 123 -1.96 2.65 11.93
CA ASN A 123 -1.02 3.75 11.66
C ASN A 123 -1.61 5.10 12.08
N ASN A 124 -2.92 5.35 11.89
CA ASN A 124 -3.52 6.67 12.15
C ASN A 124 -5.02 6.68 12.49
N SER A 125 -5.74 5.56 12.42
CA SER A 125 -7.21 5.54 12.52
C SER A 125 -7.74 4.26 13.16
N ARG A 126 -8.82 4.36 13.94
CA ARG A 126 -9.49 3.20 14.57
C ARG A 126 -10.26 2.36 13.54
N GLU A 127 -10.54 2.94 12.38
CA GLU A 127 -11.15 2.36 11.20
C GLU A 127 -10.36 1.17 10.64
N ASP A 128 -9.05 1.11 10.87
CA ASP A 128 -8.21 -0.02 10.46
C ASP A 128 -8.73 -1.34 11.07
N ILE A 129 -9.23 -1.30 12.31
CA ILE A 129 -9.78 -2.49 12.99
C ILE A 129 -11.02 -2.99 12.29
N TYR A 130 -11.89 -2.07 11.89
CA TYR A 130 -13.09 -2.42 11.13
C TYR A 130 -12.73 -3.19 9.86
N ASN A 131 -11.71 -2.70 9.14
CA ASN A 131 -11.26 -3.31 7.89
C ASN A 131 -10.61 -4.69 8.10
N TYR A 132 -9.91 -4.93 9.21
CA TYR A 132 -9.42 -6.27 9.56
C TYR A 132 -10.53 -7.25 9.95
N LEU A 133 -11.57 -6.77 10.64
CA LEU A 133 -12.66 -7.62 11.11
C LEU A 133 -13.67 -7.95 10.02
N ALA A 134 -13.90 -7.02 9.10
CA ALA A 134 -14.94 -7.15 8.10
C ALA A 134 -14.90 -8.45 7.27
N PRO A 135 -13.74 -9.00 6.85
CA PRO A 135 -13.69 -10.30 6.17
C PRO A 135 -14.21 -11.46 7.02
N ALA A 136 -13.98 -11.44 8.34
CA ALA A 136 -14.42 -12.48 9.26
C ALA A 136 -15.85 -12.23 9.81
N TRP A 137 -16.35 -11.01 9.63
CA TRP A 137 -17.67 -10.57 10.06
C TRP A 137 -18.72 -10.87 8.99
N VAL A 138 -18.80 -12.10 8.49
CA VAL A 138 -19.80 -12.49 7.47
C VAL A 138 -21.18 -12.61 8.10
N GLU A 139 -21.27 -13.28 9.25
CA GLU A 139 -22.47 -13.31 10.09
C GLU A 139 -22.10 -12.96 11.52
N ARG A 140 -22.80 -11.98 12.10
CA ARG A 140 -22.52 -11.45 13.44
C ARG A 140 -22.57 -12.55 14.52
N THR A 141 -23.53 -13.46 14.39
CA THR A 141 -23.71 -14.62 15.29
C THR A 141 -22.52 -15.55 15.25
N ASP A 142 -21.94 -15.77 14.07
CA ASP A 142 -20.77 -16.61 13.88
C ASP A 142 -19.51 -15.96 14.45
N LEU A 143 -19.36 -14.66 14.22
CA LEU A 143 -18.25 -13.88 14.78
C LEU A 143 -18.26 -13.91 16.31
N ILE A 144 -19.42 -13.67 16.95
CA ILE A 144 -19.54 -13.72 18.42
C ILE A 144 -19.35 -15.15 18.95
N ARG A 145 -19.85 -16.17 18.26
CA ARG A 145 -19.66 -17.58 18.65
C ARG A 145 -18.18 -17.95 18.66
N ARG A 146 -17.42 -17.52 17.64
CA ARG A 146 -15.99 -17.81 17.49
C ARG A 146 -15.11 -16.96 18.41
N TYR A 147 -15.55 -15.73 18.70
CA TYR A 147 -14.84 -14.79 19.56
C TYR A 147 -15.76 -14.32 20.68
N PRO A 148 -15.91 -15.10 21.77
CA PRO A 148 -16.81 -14.75 22.88
C PRO A 148 -16.53 -13.38 23.49
N GLY A 149 -15.28 -12.89 23.41
CA GLY A 149 -14.89 -11.55 23.84
C GLY A 149 -15.62 -10.42 23.09
N LEU A 150 -16.15 -10.69 21.88
CA LEU A 150 -16.99 -9.78 21.12
C LEU A 150 -18.48 -9.83 21.53
N GLY A 151 -18.86 -10.76 22.40
CA GLY A 151 -20.24 -10.95 22.86
C GLY A 151 -20.66 -10.01 23.99
N THR A 152 -19.82 -9.09 24.45
CA THR A 152 -20.22 -8.13 25.50
C THR A 152 -21.39 -7.27 25.00
N PRO A 153 -22.34 -6.85 25.85
CA PRO A 153 -23.48 -6.05 25.39
C PRO A 153 -23.08 -4.76 24.68
N ALA A 154 -21.97 -4.14 25.07
CA ALA A 154 -21.45 -2.94 24.42
C ALA A 154 -20.95 -3.25 23.00
N ILE A 155 -20.08 -4.23 22.84
CA ILE A 155 -19.55 -4.63 21.53
C ILE A 155 -20.66 -5.19 20.65
N ALA A 156 -21.53 -6.05 21.18
CA ALA A 156 -22.65 -6.61 20.44
C ALA A 156 -23.58 -5.51 19.88
N ARG A 157 -23.87 -4.45 20.65
CA ARG A 157 -24.62 -3.29 20.14
C ARG A 157 -23.86 -2.56 19.04
N THR A 158 -22.57 -2.31 19.21
CA THR A 158 -21.71 -1.73 18.19
C THR A 158 -21.73 -2.56 16.90
N LEU A 159 -21.57 -3.88 16.99
CA LEU A 159 -21.63 -4.80 15.85
C LEU A 159 -23.05 -4.95 15.25
N HIS A 160 -24.10 -4.40 15.88
CA HIS A 160 -25.44 -4.35 15.28
C HIS A 160 -25.66 -3.11 14.41
N LEU A 161 -24.85 -2.06 14.59
CA LEU A 161 -25.02 -0.77 13.91
C LEU A 161 -24.31 -0.71 12.56
N TYR A 162 -23.43 -1.66 12.28
CA TYR A 162 -22.54 -1.61 11.13
C TYR A 162 -22.76 -2.82 10.23
N ASP A 163 -22.93 -2.57 8.93
CA ASP A 163 -22.89 -3.59 7.90
C ASP A 163 -21.43 -3.80 7.46
N PRO A 164 -20.81 -4.96 7.73
CA PRO A 164 -19.42 -5.26 7.39
C PRO A 164 -19.11 -5.19 5.89
N ILE A 165 -20.12 -5.18 5.03
CA ILE A 165 -19.99 -4.97 3.58
C ILE A 165 -19.93 -3.47 3.25
N ASP A 166 -20.69 -2.64 3.96
CA ASP A 166 -20.73 -1.20 3.72
C ASP A 166 -19.54 -0.47 4.37
N SER A 167 -18.68 0.07 3.52
CA SER A 167 -17.52 0.85 3.92
C SER A 167 -17.86 2.21 4.53
N SER A 168 -19.08 2.72 4.35
CA SER A 168 -19.52 4.02 4.90
C SER A 168 -19.50 4.03 6.43
N HIS A 169 -19.78 2.86 7.03
CA HIS A 169 -19.78 2.63 8.47
C HIS A 169 -18.39 2.59 9.11
N ALA A 170 -17.31 2.50 8.31
CA ALA A 170 -15.94 2.49 8.85
C ALA A 170 -15.68 3.79 9.63
N ARG A 171 -16.15 4.94 9.13
CA ARG A 171 -15.96 6.24 9.78
C ARG A 171 -16.64 6.32 11.14
N ASP A 172 -17.90 5.88 11.20
CA ASP A 172 -18.68 5.81 12.43
C ASP A 172 -18.04 4.86 13.46
N PHE A 173 -17.43 3.76 12.99
CA PHE A 173 -16.65 2.86 13.84
C PHE A 173 -15.39 3.55 14.39
N GLY A 174 -14.79 4.45 13.63
CA GLY A 174 -13.68 5.29 14.07
C GLY A 174 -14.02 6.18 15.26
N GLU A 175 -15.27 6.61 15.35
CA GLU A 175 -15.79 7.53 16.37
C GLU A 175 -16.22 6.84 17.68
N LEU A 176 -16.04 5.52 17.80
CA LEU A 176 -16.38 4.78 19.01
C LEU A 176 -15.74 5.37 20.28
N ASP A 177 -16.45 5.32 21.41
CA ASP A 177 -15.87 5.74 22.67
C ASP A 177 -14.66 4.88 23.05
N GLN A 178 -13.71 5.48 23.78
CA GLN A 178 -12.44 4.81 24.12
C GLN A 178 -12.63 3.50 24.89
N THR A 179 -13.69 3.38 25.70
CA THR A 179 -13.93 2.18 26.52
C THR A 179 -14.39 1.03 25.64
N THR A 180 -15.40 1.26 24.80
CA THR A 180 -15.90 0.26 23.85
C THR A 180 -14.80 -0.14 22.87
N TYR A 181 -14.03 0.83 22.36
CA TYR A 181 -12.89 0.56 21.51
C TYR A 181 -11.84 -0.33 22.19
N ASN A 182 -11.44 -0.02 23.44
CA ASN A 182 -10.44 -0.82 24.16
C ASN A 182 -10.91 -2.26 24.41
N GLN A 183 -12.20 -2.45 24.70
CA GLN A 183 -12.78 -3.79 24.85
C GLN A 183 -12.74 -4.56 23.53
N LEU A 184 -13.15 -3.93 22.43
CA LEU A 184 -13.13 -4.53 21.10
C LEU A 184 -11.70 -4.88 20.67
N PHE A 185 -10.77 -3.94 20.85
CA PHE A 185 -9.36 -4.15 20.56
C PHE A 185 -8.80 -5.32 21.37
N GLY A 186 -9.06 -5.38 22.67
CA GLY A 186 -8.59 -6.45 23.53
C GLY A 186 -9.21 -7.82 23.21
N ALA A 187 -10.39 -7.86 22.59
CA ALA A 187 -11.03 -9.10 22.18
C ALA A 187 -10.45 -9.69 20.88
N VAL A 188 -9.90 -8.86 20.00
CA VAL A 188 -9.49 -9.26 18.63
C VAL A 188 -7.98 -9.17 18.40
N PHE A 189 -7.27 -8.33 19.15
CA PHE A 189 -5.83 -8.21 19.07
C PHE A 189 -5.14 -8.81 20.29
N VAL A 190 -4.18 -9.68 20.02
CA VAL A 190 -3.12 -9.97 20.97
C VAL A 190 -1.97 -8.99 20.68
N GLN A 191 -1.78 -8.03 21.57
CA GLN A 191 -0.65 -7.10 21.52
C GLN A 191 0.17 -7.21 22.81
N ARG A 192 1.43 -7.61 22.65
CA ARG A 192 2.42 -7.66 23.72
C ARG A 192 3.55 -6.69 23.44
N THR A 193 3.95 -5.95 24.46
CA THR A 193 5.19 -5.16 24.50
C THR A 193 6.26 -5.89 25.31
N ARG A 194 7.53 -5.50 25.17
CA ARG A 194 8.62 -6.03 26.00
C ARG A 194 8.34 -5.85 27.49
N HIS A 195 7.80 -4.69 27.88
CA HIS A 195 7.44 -4.40 29.27
C HIS A 195 6.32 -5.32 29.78
N GLN A 196 5.29 -5.58 28.95
CA GLN A 196 4.23 -6.52 29.31
C GLN A 196 4.76 -7.95 29.43
N ILE A 197 5.64 -8.40 28.53
CA ILE A 197 6.26 -9.73 28.60
C ILE A 197 7.11 -9.86 29.87
N ALA A 198 7.96 -8.87 30.17
CA ALA A 198 8.76 -8.87 31.39
C ALA A 198 7.90 -8.96 32.65
N ARG A 199 6.77 -8.23 32.67
CA ARG A 199 5.81 -8.29 33.77
C ARG A 199 5.08 -9.62 33.89
N ILE A 200 4.66 -10.22 32.77
CA ILE A 200 3.85 -11.47 32.74
C ILE A 200 4.71 -12.68 33.05
N TYR A 201 5.90 -12.76 32.45
CA TYR A 201 6.76 -13.95 32.50
C TYR A 201 7.95 -13.79 33.46
N GLY A 202 8.10 -12.62 34.10
CA GLY A 202 9.21 -12.35 35.02
C GLY A 202 10.59 -12.36 34.37
N SER A 203 10.66 -12.15 33.06
CA SER A 203 11.90 -12.22 32.29
C SER A 203 12.07 -11.04 31.34
N ASP A 204 13.17 -10.34 31.52
CA ASP A 204 13.71 -9.24 30.72
C ASP A 204 14.83 -9.70 29.76
N ALA A 205 15.02 -11.01 29.65
CA ALA A 205 16.00 -11.63 28.75
C ALA A 205 15.52 -11.61 27.30
N PHE A 206 15.68 -10.46 26.64
CA PHE A 206 15.47 -10.31 25.20
C PHE A 206 16.79 -10.46 24.43
N PRO A 207 16.75 -10.96 23.18
CA PRO A 207 17.93 -10.98 22.32
C PRO A 207 18.52 -9.57 22.20
N THR A 208 19.82 -9.45 22.49
CA THR A 208 20.54 -8.20 22.31
C THR A 208 20.71 -7.95 20.81
N ARG A 209 20.15 -6.86 20.29
CA ARG A 209 20.36 -6.47 18.89
C ARG A 209 21.84 -6.12 18.72
N ARG A 210 22.61 -7.03 18.13
CA ARG A 210 24.00 -6.76 17.72
C ARG A 210 23.95 -5.97 16.42
N VAL A 211 23.93 -4.64 16.53
CA VAL A 211 24.04 -3.77 15.37
C VAL A 211 25.50 -3.77 14.95
N HIS A 212 25.83 -4.53 13.91
CA HIS A 212 27.10 -4.40 13.20
C HIS A 212 26.99 -3.20 12.27
N ALA A 213 26.93 -2.00 12.85
CA ALA A 213 27.05 -0.77 12.08
C ALA A 213 28.53 -0.58 11.79
N ASP A 214 28.90 -0.66 10.53
CA ASP A 214 30.18 -0.13 10.10
C ASP A 214 30.04 1.40 10.11
N ALA A 215 30.42 2.01 11.23
CA ALA A 215 30.32 3.45 11.42
C ALA A 215 31.38 4.13 10.54
N THR A 216 31.09 4.22 9.24
CA THR A 216 31.90 5.00 8.31
C THR A 216 31.84 6.44 8.78
N PRO A 217 32.97 7.06 9.16
CA PRO A 217 32.98 8.45 9.59
C PRO A 217 32.34 9.34 8.52
N ALA A 218 31.53 10.31 8.95
CA ALA A 218 30.96 11.28 8.03
C ALA A 218 32.09 12.03 7.32
N GLN A 219 32.23 11.81 6.01
CA GLN A 219 33.21 12.52 5.20
C GLN A 219 32.58 13.80 4.66
N PRO A 220 33.30 14.95 4.68
CA PRO A 220 32.81 16.20 4.11
C PRO A 220 32.36 16.06 2.65
N GLU A 221 33.03 15.18 1.90
CA GLU A 221 32.70 14.85 0.52
C GLU A 221 31.32 14.22 0.37
N HIS A 222 30.92 13.33 1.28
CA HIS A 222 29.58 12.73 1.28
C HIS A 222 28.51 13.77 1.59
N ALA A 223 28.76 14.66 2.56
CA ALA A 223 27.83 15.73 2.88
C ALA A 223 27.67 16.71 1.71
N ALA A 224 28.78 17.07 1.05
CA ALA A 224 28.76 17.90 -0.14
C ALA A 224 28.00 17.22 -1.29
N PHE A 225 28.23 15.92 -1.51
CA PHE A 225 27.49 15.13 -2.51
C PHE A 225 25.99 15.13 -2.25
N PHE A 226 25.52 14.82 -1.03
CA PHE A 226 24.09 14.80 -0.74
C PHE A 226 23.45 16.19 -0.77
N GLN A 227 24.18 17.24 -0.40
CA GLN A 227 23.72 18.62 -0.59
C GLN A 227 23.56 18.97 -2.07
N GLN A 228 24.54 18.60 -2.91
CA GLN A 228 24.45 18.80 -4.34
C GLN A 228 23.29 17.99 -4.94
N LEU A 229 23.17 16.72 -4.55
CA LEU A 229 22.08 15.84 -4.97
C LEU A 229 20.71 16.41 -4.63
N ALA A 230 20.51 16.90 -3.41
CA ALA A 230 19.24 17.50 -3.00
C ALA A 230 18.90 18.75 -3.83
N ARG A 231 19.90 19.59 -4.14
CA ARG A 231 19.70 20.76 -5.02
C ARG A 231 19.36 20.34 -6.44
N THR A 232 20.11 19.40 -7.02
CA THR A 232 19.88 18.92 -8.38
C THR A 232 18.52 18.24 -8.50
N LEU A 233 18.16 17.34 -7.59
CA LEU A 233 16.86 16.66 -7.61
C LEU A 233 15.69 17.64 -7.43
N GLY A 234 15.86 18.71 -6.64
CA GLY A 234 14.84 19.75 -6.48
C GLY A 234 14.60 20.61 -7.72
N GLN A 235 15.50 20.56 -8.71
CA GLN A 235 15.39 21.27 -9.98
C GLN A 235 14.85 20.40 -11.12
N VAL A 236 14.89 19.07 -10.98
CA VAL A 236 14.40 18.13 -12.00
C VAL A 236 12.92 18.36 -12.21
N GLN A 237 12.49 18.62 -13.46
CA GLN A 237 11.07 18.63 -13.81
C GLN A 237 10.66 17.27 -14.38
N ILE A 238 9.47 16.80 -14.01
CA ILE A 238 8.98 15.48 -14.38
C ILE A 238 7.59 15.63 -14.97
N ALA A 239 7.54 16.25 -16.15
CA ALA A 239 6.30 16.69 -16.78
C ALA A 239 5.30 15.55 -17.00
N TYR A 240 5.77 14.34 -17.31
CA TYR A 240 4.88 13.18 -17.54
C TYR A 240 4.07 12.75 -16.31
N ARG A 241 4.47 13.13 -15.09
CA ARG A 241 3.73 12.81 -13.86
C ARG A 241 2.55 13.74 -13.63
N GLU A 242 2.65 14.97 -14.13
CA GLU A 242 1.61 15.98 -14.03
C GLU A 242 1.43 16.69 -15.38
N PRO A 243 1.02 15.94 -16.42
CA PRO A 243 0.99 16.44 -17.79
C PRO A 243 0.08 17.68 -17.93
N PHE A 244 -0.97 17.77 -17.13
CA PHE A 244 -1.90 18.91 -17.10
C PHE A 244 -1.27 20.16 -16.49
N SER A 245 -0.68 20.03 -15.31
CA SER A 245 0.01 21.14 -14.65
C SER A 245 1.18 21.62 -15.51
N ALA A 246 1.88 20.70 -16.17
CA ALA A 246 2.94 21.03 -17.12
C ALA A 246 2.38 21.78 -18.33
N LEU A 247 1.26 21.34 -18.91
CA LEU A 247 0.63 22.01 -20.04
C LEU A 247 0.13 23.41 -19.69
N LEU A 248 -0.51 23.59 -18.53
CA LEU A 248 -0.97 24.91 -18.07
C LEU A 248 0.21 25.86 -17.88
N ARG A 249 1.33 25.39 -17.31
CA ARG A 249 2.59 26.16 -17.24
C ARG A 249 3.11 26.53 -18.61
N ALA A 250 3.06 25.59 -19.55
CA ALA A 250 3.50 25.84 -20.91
C ALA A 250 2.58 26.84 -21.63
N LEU A 251 1.29 26.87 -21.33
CA LEU A 251 0.35 27.84 -21.89
C LEU A 251 0.50 29.23 -21.25
N ASN A 252 0.78 29.28 -19.94
CA ASN A 252 0.92 30.51 -19.16
C ASN A 252 2.29 30.58 -18.45
N PRO A 253 3.39 30.81 -19.19
CA PRO A 253 4.74 30.78 -18.63
C PRO A 253 5.02 31.89 -17.61
N ASP A 254 4.31 33.02 -17.71
CA ASP A 254 4.48 34.18 -16.82
C ASP A 254 3.71 34.02 -15.49
N GLU A 255 2.84 33.02 -15.37
CA GLU A 255 2.14 32.73 -14.12
C GLU A 255 3.01 31.85 -13.21
N ALA A 256 3.34 32.38 -12.03
CA ALA A 256 4.02 31.64 -10.98
C ALA A 256 3.11 30.53 -10.44
N THR A 257 3.23 29.34 -11.01
CA THR A 257 2.60 28.13 -10.47
C THR A 257 3.58 27.45 -9.53
N GLY A 258 3.18 27.32 -8.26
CA GLY A 258 3.98 26.62 -7.26
C GLY A 258 4.24 25.16 -7.66
N GLN A 259 5.34 24.58 -7.16
CA GLN A 259 5.56 23.13 -7.27
C GLN A 259 4.41 22.38 -6.58
N SER A 260 3.87 21.36 -7.24
CA SER A 260 2.79 20.57 -6.65
C SER A 260 3.30 19.70 -5.48
N ASN A 261 2.40 19.33 -4.58
CA ASN A 261 2.70 18.37 -3.53
C ASN A 261 3.13 17.00 -4.09
N LEU A 262 2.57 16.61 -5.25
CA LEU A 262 2.89 15.37 -5.94
C LEU A 262 4.35 15.38 -6.47
N HIS A 263 4.76 16.49 -7.07
CA HIS A 263 6.13 16.71 -7.52
C HIS A 263 7.11 16.61 -6.34
N ARG A 264 6.81 17.30 -5.24
CA ARG A 264 7.62 17.26 -4.02
C ARG A 264 7.72 15.85 -3.42
N SER A 265 6.61 15.11 -3.41
CA SER A 265 6.57 13.72 -2.96
C SER A 265 7.47 12.83 -3.81
N PHE A 266 7.43 12.99 -5.14
CA PHE A 266 8.28 12.20 -6.04
C PHE A 266 9.78 12.49 -5.87
N VAL A 267 10.15 13.77 -5.75
CA VAL A 267 11.55 14.16 -5.46
C VAL A 267 12.01 13.56 -4.12
N LEU A 268 11.15 13.57 -3.11
CA LEU A 268 11.43 12.94 -1.82
C LEU A 268 11.61 11.41 -1.96
N GLN A 269 10.82 10.74 -2.79
CA GLN A 269 10.99 9.31 -3.05
C GLN A 269 12.35 9.02 -3.70
N LEU A 270 12.80 9.82 -4.68
CA LEU A 270 14.14 9.69 -5.25
C LEU A 270 15.23 9.86 -4.19
N TYR A 271 15.07 10.85 -3.31
CA TYR A 271 16.00 11.07 -2.20
C TYR A 271 16.06 9.87 -1.24
N LYS A 272 14.91 9.29 -0.86
CA LYS A 272 14.84 8.06 -0.05
C LYS A 272 15.53 6.87 -0.74
N ARG A 273 15.47 6.77 -2.07
CA ARG A 273 16.22 5.75 -2.82
C ARG A 273 17.72 5.99 -2.71
N ALA A 274 18.17 7.24 -2.77
CA ALA A 274 19.58 7.61 -2.59
C ALA A 274 20.11 7.28 -1.18
N GLU A 275 19.30 7.51 -0.15
CA GLU A 275 19.63 7.13 1.25
C GLU A 275 19.77 5.61 1.41
N SER A 276 18.96 4.83 0.69
CA SER A 276 19.03 3.37 0.71
C SER A 276 20.22 2.83 -0.09
N SER A 277 20.46 3.36 -1.30
CA SER A 277 21.61 3.01 -2.16
C SER A 277 21.67 3.92 -3.39
N LEU A 278 22.86 4.38 -3.76
CA LEU A 278 23.07 5.11 -5.02
C LEU A 278 22.68 4.27 -6.25
N PHE A 279 22.79 2.94 -6.18
CA PHE A 279 22.32 2.06 -7.24
C PHE A 279 20.78 2.12 -7.39
N ALA A 280 20.04 2.13 -6.28
CA ALA A 280 18.58 2.25 -6.28
C ALA A 280 18.10 3.59 -6.85
N LEU A 281 18.83 4.67 -6.55
CA LEU A 281 18.60 5.97 -7.19
C LEU A 281 18.83 5.87 -8.70
N ALA A 282 19.96 5.31 -9.14
CA ALA A 282 20.31 5.21 -10.56
C ALA A 282 19.24 4.43 -11.37
N VAL A 283 18.78 3.29 -10.85
CA VAL A 283 17.68 2.52 -11.47
C VAL A 283 16.39 3.33 -11.56
N SER A 284 16.06 4.09 -10.52
CA SER A 284 14.87 4.96 -10.52
C SER A 284 14.98 6.07 -11.56
N LEU A 285 16.13 6.73 -11.65
CA LEU A 285 16.40 7.79 -12.62
C LEU A 285 16.36 7.27 -14.06
N ALA A 286 16.92 6.08 -14.34
CA ALA A 286 16.81 5.45 -15.65
C ALA A 286 15.35 5.17 -16.04
N GLY A 287 14.51 4.79 -15.07
CA GLY A 287 13.07 4.64 -15.26
C GLY A 287 12.38 5.97 -15.59
N VAL A 288 12.76 7.06 -14.90
CA VAL A 288 12.27 8.42 -15.17
C VAL A 288 12.67 8.87 -16.56
N GLU A 289 13.95 8.71 -16.93
CA GLU A 289 14.48 9.07 -18.26
C GLU A 289 13.74 8.37 -19.39
N ARG A 290 13.51 7.05 -19.26
CA ARG A 290 12.74 6.29 -20.26
C ARG A 290 11.34 6.86 -20.44
N ARG A 291 10.64 7.18 -19.36
CA ARG A 291 9.28 7.74 -19.40
C ARG A 291 9.26 9.16 -19.97
N LEU A 292 10.26 9.98 -19.68
CA LEU A 292 10.41 11.31 -20.30
C LEU A 292 10.61 11.18 -21.82
N ARG A 293 11.43 10.24 -22.29
CA ARG A 293 11.58 9.96 -23.73
C ARG A 293 10.28 9.50 -24.39
N GLU A 294 9.49 8.65 -23.72
CA GLU A 294 8.17 8.23 -24.21
C GLU A 294 7.19 9.41 -24.26
N PHE A 295 7.19 10.25 -23.22
CA PHE A 295 6.39 11.47 -23.12
C PHE A 295 6.72 12.45 -24.25
N ARG A 296 8.00 12.71 -24.49
CA ARG A 296 8.50 13.54 -25.59
C ARG A 296 7.99 13.05 -26.94
N ARG A 297 8.15 11.76 -27.24
CA ARG A 297 7.68 11.18 -28.51
C ARG A 297 6.18 11.36 -28.71
N ALA A 298 5.40 11.22 -27.64
CA ALA A 298 3.95 11.44 -27.72
C ALA A 298 3.62 12.92 -28.02
N LEU A 299 4.35 13.85 -27.42
CA LEU A 299 4.18 15.29 -27.69
C LEU A 299 4.63 15.71 -29.08
N GLU A 300 5.70 15.10 -29.63
CA GLU A 300 6.13 15.34 -31.01
C GLU A 300 5.02 14.99 -32.01
N VAL A 301 4.33 13.86 -31.80
CA VAL A 301 3.16 13.47 -32.60
C VAL A 301 2.04 14.51 -32.52
N VAL A 302 1.78 15.07 -31.33
CA VAL A 302 0.77 16.14 -31.15
C VAL A 302 1.18 17.42 -31.88
N ARG A 303 2.44 17.84 -31.75
CA ARG A 303 2.97 19.07 -32.38
C ARG A 303 2.89 19.01 -33.90
N ASP A 304 3.19 17.85 -34.48
CA ASP A 304 3.32 17.66 -35.92
C ASP A 304 1.99 17.28 -36.59
N HIS A 305 0.92 17.07 -35.81
CA HIS A 305 -0.42 16.77 -36.31
C HIS A 305 -1.03 17.95 -37.11
N SER A 306 -1.91 17.64 -38.08
CA SER A 306 -2.59 18.67 -38.89
C SER A 306 -3.55 19.52 -38.06
N ASP A 307 -4.16 18.92 -37.04
CA ASP A 307 -4.95 19.58 -36.00
C ASP A 307 -4.33 19.31 -34.62
N PRO A 308 -3.40 20.15 -34.16
CA PRO A 308 -2.67 19.93 -32.90
C PRO A 308 -3.57 20.10 -31.67
N VAL A 309 -4.68 20.84 -31.76
CA VAL A 309 -5.61 21.04 -30.63
C VAL A 309 -6.43 19.78 -30.41
N ALA A 310 -6.94 19.16 -31.49
CA ALA A 310 -7.62 17.87 -31.40
C ALA A 310 -6.67 16.76 -30.92
N ALA A 311 -5.46 16.69 -31.49
CA ALA A 311 -4.47 15.69 -31.07
C ALA A 311 -4.05 15.86 -29.60
N LEU A 312 -3.90 17.10 -29.12
CA LEU A 312 -3.60 17.38 -27.72
C LEU A 312 -4.75 16.94 -26.82
N ARG A 313 -6.01 17.22 -27.22
CA ARG A 313 -7.20 16.80 -26.48
C ARG A 313 -7.30 15.28 -26.37
N ASP A 314 -7.05 14.57 -27.47
CA ASP A 314 -7.10 13.11 -27.49
C ASP A 314 -5.95 12.49 -26.69
N TRP A 315 -4.74 13.04 -26.82
CA TRP A 315 -3.61 12.62 -26.00
C TRP A 315 -3.85 12.83 -24.51
N LEU A 316 -4.37 14.00 -24.10
CA LEU A 316 -4.73 14.26 -22.70
C LEU A 316 -5.79 13.27 -22.21
N ARG A 317 -6.80 12.96 -23.03
CA ARG A 317 -7.82 11.95 -22.72
C ARG A 317 -7.21 10.57 -22.55
N GLU A 318 -6.33 10.13 -23.47
CA GLU A 318 -5.64 8.84 -23.34
C GLU A 318 -4.74 8.78 -22.11
N VAL A 319 -4.00 9.86 -21.83
CA VAL A 319 -3.15 9.95 -20.66
C VAL A 319 -3.98 9.93 -19.38
N TYR A 320 -5.15 10.58 -19.34
CA TYR A 320 -6.09 10.47 -18.23
C TYR A 320 -6.67 9.07 -18.08
N LEU A 321 -7.17 8.46 -19.16
CA LEU A 321 -7.71 7.09 -19.14
C LEU A 321 -6.66 6.05 -18.73
N ARG A 322 -5.40 6.26 -19.14
CA ARG A 322 -4.27 5.45 -18.68
C ARG A 322 -3.84 5.82 -17.28
N THR A 323 -3.97 7.08 -16.84
CA THR A 323 -3.66 7.47 -15.47
C THR A 323 -4.67 6.82 -14.56
N ASP A 324 -5.98 6.89 -14.80
CA ASP A 324 -7.00 6.13 -14.05
C ASP A 324 -6.63 4.64 -13.97
N GLN A 325 -6.24 4.00 -15.08
CA GLN A 325 -5.78 2.61 -15.11
C GLN A 325 -4.40 2.36 -14.44
N ILE A 326 -3.51 3.35 -14.40
CA ILE A 326 -2.16 3.27 -13.81
C ILE A 326 -2.18 3.67 -12.34
N THR A 327 -3.07 4.56 -11.87
CA THR A 327 -3.42 4.68 -10.46
C THR A 327 -4.00 3.36 -10.02
N ASP A 328 -4.99 2.78 -10.73
CA ASP A 328 -5.52 1.45 -10.40
C ASP A 328 -4.44 0.32 -10.43
N ALA A 329 -3.38 0.44 -11.24
CA ALA A 329 -2.31 -0.55 -11.37
C ALA A 329 -1.02 -0.28 -10.55
N MET A 330 -0.72 0.97 -10.19
CA MET A 330 0.40 1.40 -9.33
C MET A 330 -0.03 1.56 -7.87
N GLU A 331 -1.34 1.70 -7.59
CA GLU A 331 -1.96 1.62 -6.26
C GLU A 331 -1.88 0.21 -5.65
N GLN A 332 -1.35 -0.78 -6.38
CA GLN A 332 -0.97 -2.09 -5.84
C GLN A 332 0.48 -2.11 -5.28
N GLY A 333 1.12 -0.94 -5.11
CA GLY A 333 2.58 -0.85 -4.93
C GLY A 333 3.15 -0.04 -3.76
N ASP A 334 2.45 0.92 -3.15
CA ASP A 334 2.93 1.65 -1.96
C ASP A 334 1.73 2.34 -1.26
N ASP A 335 1.46 1.94 -0.01
CA ASP A 335 0.21 2.18 0.74
C ASP A 335 0.31 3.31 1.79
N ASP A 336 0.32 4.60 1.41
CA ASP A 336 0.25 5.69 2.42
C ASP A 336 -0.64 6.90 2.08
N ASP A 337 -1.31 7.00 0.92
CA ASP A 337 -1.93 8.28 0.48
C ASP A 337 -3.48 8.29 0.32
N ALA A 338 -4.23 7.42 1.00
CA ALA A 338 -5.70 7.36 0.87
C ALA A 338 -6.44 8.65 1.33
N LEU A 339 -5.87 9.42 2.26
CA LEU A 339 -6.45 10.71 2.70
C LEU A 339 -6.16 11.86 1.72
N LEU A 340 -5.15 11.71 0.86
CA LEU A 340 -4.86 12.62 -0.24
C LEU A 340 -5.72 12.31 -1.48
N GLN A 341 -6.22 11.08 -1.65
CA GLN A 341 -7.02 10.63 -2.80
C GLN A 341 -8.40 11.32 -2.95
N VAL A 342 -9.12 11.60 -1.85
CA VAL A 342 -10.44 12.28 -1.93
C VAL A 342 -10.28 13.78 -2.25
N GLN A 343 -9.18 14.39 -1.81
CA GLN A 343 -8.83 15.76 -2.20
C GLN A 343 -8.25 15.81 -3.62
N HIS A 344 -7.51 14.77 -4.05
CA HIS A 344 -6.95 14.66 -5.39
C HIS A 344 -8.03 14.48 -6.47
N SER A 345 -9.01 13.56 -6.32
CA SER A 345 -10.00 13.34 -7.38
C SER A 345 -10.89 14.58 -7.64
N ARG A 346 -11.35 15.27 -6.58
CA ARG A 346 -12.10 16.54 -6.74
C ARG A 346 -11.23 17.67 -7.30
N ALA A 347 -9.94 17.72 -6.92
CA ALA A 347 -9.00 18.69 -7.50
C ALA A 347 -8.65 18.36 -8.96
N GLU A 348 -8.64 17.09 -9.33
CA GLU A 348 -8.37 16.59 -10.68
C GLU A 348 -9.55 16.77 -11.62
N ASP A 349 -10.78 16.53 -11.16
CA ASP A 349 -11.99 16.88 -11.91
C ASP A 349 -12.08 18.38 -12.18
N ASN A 350 -11.74 19.21 -11.19
CA ASN A 350 -11.65 20.65 -11.36
C ASN A 350 -10.51 21.05 -12.32
N ARG A 351 -9.34 20.40 -12.25
CA ARG A 351 -8.24 20.61 -13.21
C ARG A 351 -8.66 20.20 -14.63
N ARG A 352 -9.41 19.12 -14.79
CA ARG A 352 -9.93 18.64 -16.07
C ARG A 352 -10.92 19.63 -16.68
N ALA A 353 -11.85 20.15 -15.88
CA ALA A 353 -12.76 21.21 -16.31
C ALA A 353 -12.00 22.47 -16.73
N ASN A 354 -10.94 22.84 -15.99
CA ASN A 354 -10.07 23.96 -16.33
C ASN A 354 -9.28 23.73 -17.63
N VAL A 355 -8.83 22.50 -17.89
CA VAL A 355 -8.14 22.15 -19.14
C VAL A 355 -9.09 22.14 -20.33
N GLU A 356 -10.30 21.57 -20.19
CA GLU A 356 -11.32 21.64 -21.24
C GLU A 356 -11.79 23.08 -21.51
N ALA A 357 -11.71 23.97 -20.51
CA ALA A 357 -11.90 25.40 -20.71
C ALA A 357 -10.69 26.03 -21.42
N ALA A 358 -9.46 25.72 -21.00
CA ALA A 358 -8.22 26.26 -21.59
C ALA A 358 -8.00 25.80 -23.04
N LEU A 359 -8.48 24.62 -23.41
CA LEU A 359 -8.39 24.06 -24.77
C LEU A 359 -9.56 24.45 -25.68
N ARG A 360 -10.58 25.14 -25.17
CA ARG A 360 -11.80 25.44 -25.92
C ARG A 360 -11.58 26.52 -26.97
N ASP A 361 -10.78 27.54 -26.60
CA ASP A 361 -10.46 28.70 -27.43
C ASP A 361 -8.95 28.73 -27.81
N LEU A 362 -8.28 27.57 -27.74
CA LEU A 362 -6.85 27.49 -28.02
C LEU A 362 -6.58 27.43 -29.52
N GLU A 363 -5.84 28.40 -30.03
CA GLU A 363 -5.42 28.43 -31.43
C GLU A 363 -4.35 27.35 -31.74
N PRO A 364 -4.34 26.76 -32.95
CA PRO A 364 -3.39 25.72 -33.33
C PRO A 364 -1.91 26.10 -33.16
N GLU A 365 -1.54 27.34 -33.44
CA GLU A 365 -0.16 27.82 -33.24
C GLU A 365 0.22 27.91 -31.77
N ALA A 366 -0.70 28.36 -30.91
CA ALA A 366 -0.50 28.41 -29.46
C ALA A 366 -0.36 27.01 -28.87
N ALA A 367 -1.13 26.03 -29.37
CA ALA A 367 -0.99 24.62 -29.01
C ALA A 367 0.39 24.07 -29.38
N ARG A 368 0.86 24.31 -30.62
CA ARG A 368 2.21 23.89 -31.05
C ARG A 368 3.31 24.53 -30.21
N ALA A 369 3.16 25.82 -29.88
CA ALA A 369 4.13 26.54 -29.06
C ALA A 369 4.19 26.00 -27.63
N ALA A 370 3.05 25.71 -27.01
CA ALA A 370 2.99 25.11 -25.68
C ALA A 370 3.58 23.68 -25.66
N VAL A 371 3.23 22.86 -26.65
CA VAL A 371 3.80 21.51 -26.80
C VAL A 371 5.30 21.56 -27.06
N GLY A 372 5.77 22.52 -27.87
CA GLY A 372 7.20 22.78 -28.07
C GLY A 372 7.93 23.10 -26.77
N ARG A 373 7.36 24.00 -25.94
CA ARG A 373 7.91 24.30 -24.61
C ARG A 373 7.98 23.07 -23.70
N LEU A 374 6.97 22.20 -23.74
CA LEU A 374 7.00 20.94 -22.98
C LEU A 374 8.09 19.97 -23.43
N ILE A 375 8.35 19.92 -24.75
CA ILE A 375 9.43 19.13 -25.34
C ILE A 375 10.79 19.71 -24.91
N ASP A 376 10.91 21.02 -24.76
CA ASP A 376 12.17 21.70 -24.42
C ASP A 376 12.47 21.72 -22.91
N LEU A 377 11.45 21.58 -22.05
CA LEU A 377 11.61 21.47 -20.58
C LEU A 377 12.36 20.21 -20.11
N ASP A 378 12.58 19.25 -21.02
CA ASP A 378 13.15 17.93 -20.76
C ASP A 378 14.69 17.86 -20.98
N VAL A 379 15.42 18.99 -20.87
CA VAL A 379 16.90 19.05 -20.90
C VAL A 379 17.48 19.43 -19.54
#